data_AF-A0A251QKX0-F1
#
_entry.id   AF-A0A251QKX0-F1
#
_cell.length_a   1.000
_cell.length_b   1.000
_cell.length_c   1.000
_cell.angle_alpha   90.00
_cell.angle_beta   90.00
_cell.angle_gamma   90.00
#
_symmetry.space_group_name_H-M   'P 1'
#
loop_
_entity.id
_entity.type
_entity.pdbx_description
1 polymer ?
#
loop_
_entity_poly.entity_id
_entity_poly.type
_entity_poly.pdbx_seq_one_letter_code
_entity_poly.pdbx_strand_id
1 'polypeptide(L)'
;MASAPNLLLTAVLLLTCAWCVLCIQRCLDCGNTSVPYPLSTAPTCGDQSYKIRCDAGSLVFDTLNNSYPITSISPSSQRLVVQPSSFVTNTCVTSDITHQGIQLNDSLPFNVTSSNTILYLNCTDTLLRSPLNCTSSSLCHSYVNGSSDRAVGPCEAAPLCCTFRAGGSSTSYMIRVKDSGCSAYTSFVNLDPVLPVDRWPEPGVEIQWVAPREPVCGTQADCESDGGKSTCGPDPAVAGVRRCFCDSGLVWDPVAGLCVDDSVGSDDNIALIAGLTSGIGASLVAATIAILLYKRHRRIKEAQARLTKEREEILNANGGRAAKVFTGKEIKRATNGFARDRLLGAGGYGEVYKGFLEDGTVVAVKIAKLGNTKGTDQVLNEVRILCQVNHKSLVHLLGCCVELEQPIMVYEYIENGTLLEHLQARKAGGWKHLSWTQRLEIAHDTAEGLAYLHFSAVPPIYHRDVKSSNILLDEKLNAKVADFGLSRLAQTDLSHISTCAQGTLGYLDPEYYRNYQLTDKSDVYSFGVVLLELLTSQKAIDFTREPDDVNLAVYTQRMMAEERLMDVIDPVLKEGAKTLELDTMKALGFLALGCLEERRQNRPSMKEVVEEIEYIASIATAKPKAVEI
;
A
#
# COMPACT_ATOMS: atom_id res chain seq x y z
N MET A 1 -69.60 -7.65 25.77
CA MET A 1 -69.40 -8.61 24.66
C MET A 1 -68.83 -7.81 23.50
N ALA A 2 -67.52 -7.59 23.53
CA ALA A 2 -66.52 -8.40 22.81
C ALA A 2 -66.52 -8.02 21.31
N SER A 3 -65.73 -6.98 21.03
CA SER A 3 -65.27 -6.50 19.75
C SER A 3 -64.31 -7.50 19.09
N ALA A 4 -64.50 -7.77 17.80
CA ALA A 4 -63.51 -8.40 16.94
C ALA A 4 -63.38 -7.59 15.63
N PRO A 5 -62.20 -6.99 15.35
CA PRO A 5 -61.84 -6.46 14.04
C PRO A 5 -60.98 -7.49 13.26
N ASN A 6 -60.60 -7.11 12.03
CA ASN A 6 -59.61 -7.75 11.15
C ASN A 6 -60.13 -8.72 10.09
N LEU A 7 -60.87 -8.17 9.12
CA LEU A 7 -60.99 -8.75 7.77
C LEU A 7 -60.32 -7.86 6.68
N LEU A 8 -59.38 -6.98 7.08
CA LEU A 8 -58.63 -6.09 6.20
C LEU A 8 -57.12 -6.39 6.14
N LEU A 9 -56.66 -7.48 6.79
CA LEU A 9 -55.24 -7.83 6.87
C LEU A 9 -54.79 -8.95 5.92
N THR A 10 -55.68 -9.49 5.08
CA THR A 10 -55.34 -10.59 4.15
C THR A 10 -55.17 -10.15 2.69
N ALA A 11 -55.34 -8.86 2.39
CA ALA A 11 -55.15 -8.31 1.03
C ALA A 11 -53.93 -7.37 0.89
N VAL A 12 -53.20 -7.10 1.97
CA VAL A 12 -52.00 -6.22 1.96
C VAL A 12 -50.68 -7.01 2.09
N LEU A 13 -50.74 -8.33 2.30
CA LEU A 13 -49.56 -9.21 2.37
C LEU A 13 -49.15 -9.86 1.03
N LEU A 14 -49.78 -9.46 -0.08
CA LEU A 14 -49.40 -9.89 -1.45
C LEU A 14 -48.64 -8.82 -2.25
N LEU A 15 -48.18 -7.74 -1.61
CA LEU A 15 -47.43 -6.66 -2.28
C LEU A 15 -46.02 -6.42 -1.73
N THR A 16 -45.50 -7.30 -0.86
CA THR A 16 -44.13 -7.19 -0.33
C THR A 16 -43.41 -8.54 -0.36
N CYS A 17 -43.19 -9.07 -1.56
CA CYS A 17 -42.16 -10.08 -1.86
C CYS A 17 -41.94 -10.11 -3.38
N ALA A 18 -41.54 -8.98 -3.95
CA ALA A 18 -40.90 -8.95 -5.27
C ALA A 18 -39.40 -8.68 -5.05
N TRP A 19 -38.76 -9.51 -4.24
CA TRP A 19 -37.32 -9.68 -4.25
C TRP A 19 -37.04 -10.99 -4.97
N CYS A 20 -35.96 -11.02 -5.74
CA CYS A 20 -35.49 -12.12 -6.58
C CYS A 20 -36.12 -12.19 -7.98
N VAL A 21 -35.61 -11.34 -8.88
CA VAL A 21 -35.11 -11.82 -10.17
C VAL A 21 -33.82 -11.05 -10.47
N LEU A 22 -32.66 -11.64 -10.22
CA LEU A 22 -31.36 -11.08 -10.62
C LEU A 22 -30.62 -12.14 -11.43
N CYS A 23 -31.09 -12.36 -12.66
CA CYS A 23 -30.20 -12.85 -13.70
C CYS A 23 -29.16 -11.77 -13.98
N ILE A 24 -27.94 -12.15 -14.34
CA ILE A 24 -26.91 -11.22 -14.82
C ILE A 24 -27.36 -10.67 -16.18
N GLN A 25 -28.19 -9.63 -16.18
CA GLN A 25 -28.55 -8.94 -17.40
C GLN A 25 -27.52 -7.83 -17.65
N ARG A 26 -26.84 -7.91 -18.80
CA ARG A 26 -26.05 -6.79 -19.30
C ARG A 26 -26.98 -5.60 -19.52
N CYS A 27 -26.54 -4.42 -19.10
CA CYS A 27 -27.30 -3.21 -19.37
C CYS A 27 -27.32 -2.90 -20.86
N LEU A 28 -28.43 -2.34 -21.32
CA LEU A 28 -28.52 -1.80 -22.68
C LEU A 28 -27.54 -0.64 -22.85
N ASP A 29 -27.10 -0.44 -24.09
CA ASP A 29 -26.25 0.69 -24.45
C ASP A 29 -26.95 2.01 -24.14
N CYS A 30 -26.18 2.98 -23.67
CA CYS A 30 -26.67 4.34 -23.46
C CYS A 30 -26.28 5.20 -24.66
N GLY A 31 -27.25 5.46 -25.54
CA GLY A 31 -26.96 6.09 -26.83
C GLY A 31 -26.06 5.18 -27.67
N ASN A 32 -24.86 5.66 -28.00
CA ASN A 32 -23.86 4.88 -28.73
C ASN A 32 -22.78 4.26 -27.82
N THR A 33 -22.90 4.43 -26.50
CA THR A 33 -21.89 3.98 -25.54
C THR A 33 -22.32 2.69 -24.88
N SER A 34 -21.56 1.62 -25.06
CA SER A 34 -21.81 0.34 -24.41
C SER A 34 -21.64 0.43 -22.90
N VAL A 35 -22.54 -0.20 -22.14
CA VAL A 35 -22.48 -0.26 -20.67
C VAL A 35 -21.94 -1.63 -20.25
N PRO A 36 -20.63 -1.77 -19.98
CA PRO A 36 -20.04 -3.05 -19.59
C PRO A 36 -20.47 -3.45 -18.17
N TYR A 37 -20.52 -4.75 -17.90
CA TYR A 37 -20.60 -5.24 -16.52
C TYR A 37 -19.32 -4.82 -15.75
N PRO A 38 -19.39 -4.46 -14.45
CA PRO A 38 -20.56 -4.45 -13.55
C PRO A 38 -21.44 -3.20 -13.60
N LEU A 39 -21.14 -2.21 -14.44
CA LEU A 39 -21.84 -0.92 -14.41
C LEU A 39 -23.33 -1.10 -14.64
N SER A 40 -24.13 -0.43 -13.82
CA SER A 40 -25.58 -0.55 -13.83
C SER A 40 -26.25 0.77 -14.17
N THR A 41 -27.11 0.78 -15.19
CA THR A 41 -27.96 1.94 -15.55
C THR A 41 -29.42 1.77 -15.14
N ALA A 42 -29.84 0.57 -14.74
CA ALA A 42 -31.21 0.25 -14.35
C ALA A 42 -31.25 -0.79 -13.22
N PRO A 43 -32.32 -0.84 -12.40
CA PRO A 43 -32.44 -1.77 -11.27
C PRO A 43 -32.33 -3.26 -11.63
N THR A 44 -32.54 -3.60 -12.91
CA THR A 44 -32.62 -4.98 -13.40
C THR A 44 -31.39 -5.42 -14.19
N CYS A 45 -30.37 -4.58 -14.33
CA CYS A 45 -29.16 -4.89 -15.11
C CYS A 45 -27.89 -4.45 -14.37
N GLY A 46 -26.76 -5.10 -14.67
CA GLY A 46 -25.49 -4.84 -13.98
C GLY A 46 -25.54 -5.12 -12.48
N ASP A 47 -24.58 -4.59 -11.74
CA ASP A 47 -24.54 -4.65 -10.27
C ASP A 47 -24.93 -3.28 -9.69
N GLN A 48 -25.90 -3.28 -8.76
CA GLN A 48 -26.45 -2.06 -8.18
C GLN A 48 -25.43 -1.29 -7.31
N SER A 49 -24.37 -1.94 -6.85
CA SER A 49 -23.24 -1.25 -6.21
C SER A 49 -22.43 -0.39 -7.20
N TYR A 50 -22.55 -0.63 -8.50
CA TYR A 50 -21.78 0.02 -9.56
C TYR A 50 -22.65 0.94 -10.43
N LYS A 51 -23.62 1.61 -9.79
CA LYS A 51 -24.64 2.39 -10.47
C LYS A 51 -24.06 3.63 -11.17
N ILE A 52 -24.44 3.82 -12.42
CA ILE A 52 -24.29 5.03 -13.23
C ILE A 52 -25.65 5.39 -13.84
N ARG A 53 -25.83 6.59 -14.38
CA ARG A 53 -27.05 6.98 -15.06
C ARG A 53 -26.85 7.12 -16.56
N CYS A 54 -27.89 6.76 -17.30
CA CYS A 54 -28.02 7.12 -18.71
C CYS A 54 -29.06 8.24 -18.80
N ASP A 55 -28.64 9.43 -19.20
CA ASP A 55 -29.51 10.59 -19.38
C ASP A 55 -29.45 11.07 -20.84
N ALA A 56 -30.59 11.03 -21.52
CA ALA A 56 -30.73 11.39 -22.94
C ALA A 56 -29.64 10.80 -23.88
N GLY A 57 -29.21 9.56 -23.62
CA GLY A 57 -28.18 8.87 -24.43
C GLY A 57 -26.74 9.22 -24.07
N SER A 58 -26.51 9.94 -22.97
CA SER A 58 -25.19 10.22 -22.40
C SER A 58 -25.05 9.59 -21.03
N LEU A 59 -23.89 9.01 -20.75
CA LEU A 59 -23.60 8.41 -19.45
C LEU A 59 -23.19 9.48 -18.45
N VAL A 60 -23.69 9.36 -17.22
CA VAL A 60 -23.48 10.29 -16.13
C VAL A 60 -23.12 9.50 -14.87
N PHE A 61 -22.08 9.97 -14.17
CA PHE A 61 -21.63 9.41 -12.91
C PHE A 61 -22.14 10.28 -11.76
N ASP A 62 -22.88 9.67 -10.83
CA ASP A 62 -23.38 10.37 -9.66
C ASP A 62 -22.39 10.23 -8.49
N THR A 63 -22.03 11.37 -7.91
CA THR A 63 -21.30 11.47 -6.64
C THR A 63 -22.29 11.73 -5.51
N LEU A 64 -21.83 11.90 -4.27
CA LEU A 64 -22.72 12.15 -3.13
C LEU A 64 -23.62 13.37 -3.32
N ASN A 65 -23.10 14.43 -3.94
CA ASN A 65 -23.76 15.74 -3.98
C ASN A 65 -23.91 16.32 -5.39
N ASN A 66 -23.34 15.69 -6.43
CA ASN A 66 -23.38 16.22 -7.80
C ASN A 66 -23.23 15.11 -8.85
N SER A 67 -23.45 15.42 -10.12
CA SER A 67 -23.35 14.49 -11.24
C SER A 67 -22.38 14.99 -12.30
N TYR A 68 -21.56 14.09 -12.84
CA TYR A 68 -20.51 14.41 -13.79
C TYR A 68 -20.66 13.56 -15.06
N PRO A 69 -20.59 14.14 -16.28
CA PRO A 69 -20.67 13.38 -17.51
C PRO A 69 -19.50 12.39 -17.63
N ILE A 70 -19.79 11.16 -18.04
CA ILE A 70 -18.77 10.15 -18.34
C ILE A 70 -18.32 10.33 -19.79
N THR A 71 -17.03 10.57 -20.00
CA THR A 71 -16.46 10.79 -21.33
C THR A 71 -15.87 9.52 -21.93
N SER A 72 -15.44 8.58 -21.10
CA SER A 72 -14.93 7.29 -21.56
C SER A 72 -15.05 6.21 -20.49
N ILE A 73 -15.16 4.95 -20.94
CA ILE A 73 -15.19 3.76 -20.09
C ILE A 73 -14.20 2.75 -20.66
N SER A 74 -13.33 2.23 -19.80
CA SER A 74 -12.34 1.20 -20.09
C SER A 74 -12.63 -0.03 -19.23
N PRO A 75 -13.42 -1.00 -19.74
CA PRO A 75 -13.81 -2.18 -18.97
C PRO A 75 -12.61 -3.03 -18.51
N SER A 76 -11.63 -3.22 -19.40
CA SER A 76 -10.45 -4.06 -19.16
C SER A 76 -9.54 -3.55 -18.04
N SER A 77 -9.53 -2.24 -17.80
CA SER A 77 -8.77 -1.60 -16.73
C SER A 77 -9.64 -1.12 -15.57
N GLN A 78 -10.94 -1.41 -15.62
CA GLN A 78 -11.96 -1.05 -14.63
C GLN A 78 -12.01 0.45 -14.33
N ARG A 79 -11.92 1.28 -15.38
CA ARG A 79 -11.82 2.74 -15.26
C ARG A 79 -12.88 3.44 -16.08
N LEU A 80 -13.36 4.56 -15.57
CA LEU A 80 -14.14 5.54 -16.31
C LEU A 80 -13.52 6.92 -16.10
N VAL A 81 -13.68 7.80 -17.08
CA VAL A 81 -13.27 9.20 -16.95
C VAL A 81 -14.51 10.06 -16.92
N VAL A 82 -14.61 10.92 -15.91
CA VAL A 82 -15.66 11.94 -15.82
C VAL A 82 -15.09 13.30 -16.19
N GLN A 83 -15.91 14.13 -16.81
CA GLN A 83 -15.56 15.51 -17.09
C GLN A 83 -15.73 16.34 -15.81
N PRO A 84 -14.67 17.02 -15.31
CA PRO A 84 -14.79 17.91 -14.16
C PRO A 84 -15.68 19.12 -14.50
N SER A 85 -16.24 19.76 -13.48
CA SER A 85 -17.13 20.90 -13.68
C SER A 85 -16.42 22.10 -14.28
N SER A 86 -17.10 22.82 -15.17
CA SER A 86 -16.57 24.02 -15.81
C SER A 86 -16.44 25.18 -14.82
N PHE A 87 -15.60 26.15 -15.18
CA PHE A 87 -15.51 27.43 -14.47
C PHE A 87 -16.81 28.24 -14.59
N VAL A 88 -17.14 28.99 -13.55
CA VAL A 88 -18.18 30.01 -13.59
C VAL A 88 -17.69 31.19 -14.44
N THR A 89 -18.52 31.66 -15.35
CA THR A 89 -18.18 32.68 -16.36
C THR A 89 -17.43 33.87 -15.75
N ASN A 90 -16.25 34.17 -16.29
CA ASN A 90 -15.38 35.30 -15.89
C ASN A 90 -14.92 35.26 -14.42
N THR A 91 -14.84 34.08 -13.79
CA THR A 91 -14.34 33.91 -12.43
C THR A 91 -13.41 32.70 -12.33
N CYS A 92 -12.48 32.70 -11.36
CA CYS A 92 -11.66 31.53 -11.04
C CYS A 92 -12.32 30.66 -9.97
N VAL A 93 -13.50 30.13 -10.29
CA VAL A 93 -14.33 29.29 -9.40
C VAL A 93 -14.97 28.18 -10.23
N THR A 94 -14.90 26.92 -9.78
CA THR A 94 -15.62 25.84 -10.46
C THR A 94 -17.10 25.83 -10.07
N SER A 95 -17.97 25.49 -11.02
CA SER A 95 -19.42 25.50 -10.81
C SER A 95 -19.90 24.47 -9.76
N ASP A 96 -19.09 23.46 -9.43
CA ASP A 96 -19.37 22.47 -8.39
C ASP A 96 -18.91 22.89 -6.98
N ILE A 97 -18.46 24.13 -6.77
CA ILE A 97 -18.08 24.63 -5.44
C ILE A 97 -19.23 24.52 -4.42
N THR A 98 -20.48 24.69 -4.87
CA THR A 98 -21.68 24.55 -4.03
C THR A 98 -21.86 23.11 -3.52
N HIS A 99 -21.31 22.12 -4.23
CA HIS A 99 -21.31 20.71 -3.86
C HIS A 99 -19.96 20.25 -3.26
N GLN A 100 -19.03 21.20 -3.07
CA GLN A 100 -17.67 21.01 -2.59
C GLN A 100 -16.81 20.09 -3.47
N GLY A 101 -17.03 20.08 -4.77
CA GLY A 101 -16.29 19.25 -5.73
C GLY A 101 -16.71 17.78 -5.75
N ILE A 102 -15.87 16.92 -6.33
CA ILE A 102 -16.15 15.48 -6.46
C ILE A 102 -16.02 14.81 -5.09
N GLN A 103 -17.08 14.16 -4.63
CA GLN A 103 -17.08 13.38 -3.38
C GLN A 103 -17.71 12.01 -3.62
N LEU A 104 -16.87 10.99 -3.73
CA LEU A 104 -17.33 9.61 -3.90
C LEU A 104 -17.89 9.08 -2.58
N ASN A 105 -18.86 8.17 -2.69
CA ASN A 105 -19.38 7.43 -1.55
C ASN A 105 -18.40 6.30 -1.21
N ASP A 106 -17.79 6.35 -0.02
CA ASP A 106 -16.80 5.39 0.45
C ASP A 106 -17.36 3.97 0.66
N SER A 107 -18.68 3.83 0.73
CA SER A 107 -19.39 2.56 0.80
C SER A 107 -19.64 1.94 -0.58
N LEU A 108 -19.39 2.68 -1.67
CA LEU A 108 -19.48 2.21 -3.05
C LEU A 108 -18.08 1.84 -3.59
N PRO A 109 -18.00 0.91 -4.55
CA PRO A 109 -16.75 0.35 -5.03
C PRO A 109 -16.00 1.27 -6.01
N PHE A 110 -16.00 2.59 -5.80
CA PHE A 110 -15.35 3.58 -6.69
C PHE A 110 -14.28 4.39 -5.96
N ASN A 111 -13.16 4.65 -6.63
CA ASN A 111 -12.04 5.44 -6.11
C ASN A 111 -11.45 6.37 -7.19
N VAL A 112 -10.99 7.56 -6.79
CA VAL A 112 -10.23 8.44 -7.70
C VAL A 112 -8.84 7.85 -7.89
N THR A 113 -8.43 7.65 -9.14
CA THR A 113 -7.17 6.97 -9.44
C THR A 113 -5.95 7.88 -9.29
N SER A 114 -4.77 7.27 -9.22
CA SER A 114 -3.51 8.01 -9.12
C SER A 114 -2.95 8.54 -10.45
N SER A 115 -3.64 8.27 -11.56
CA SER A 115 -3.30 8.85 -12.87
C SER A 115 -3.70 10.32 -12.96
N ASN A 116 -4.58 10.78 -12.08
CA ASN A 116 -5.06 12.15 -12.04
C ASN A 116 -4.00 13.09 -11.47
N THR A 117 -3.60 14.07 -12.27
CA THR A 117 -2.94 15.28 -11.78
C THR A 117 -4.01 16.35 -11.60
N ILE A 118 -4.21 16.80 -10.38
CA ILE A 118 -5.21 17.79 -9.98
C ILE A 118 -4.48 19.13 -9.79
N LEU A 119 -4.98 20.17 -10.44
CA LEU A 119 -4.51 21.53 -10.28
C LEU A 119 -5.58 22.31 -9.52
N TYR A 120 -5.21 22.80 -8.36
CA TYR A 120 -6.06 23.60 -7.51
C TYR A 120 -5.79 25.09 -7.73
N LEU A 121 -6.84 25.84 -8.01
CA LEU A 121 -6.79 27.23 -8.46
C LEU A 121 -7.51 28.12 -7.45
N ASN A 122 -7.11 29.39 -7.38
CA ASN A 122 -7.69 30.38 -6.47
C ASN A 122 -7.71 29.87 -5.01
N CYS A 123 -6.52 29.54 -4.53
CA CYS A 123 -6.29 29.00 -3.21
C CYS A 123 -5.99 30.11 -2.20
N THR A 124 -6.29 29.85 -0.94
CA THR A 124 -5.92 30.70 0.19
C THR A 124 -4.60 30.24 0.81
N ASP A 125 -3.90 31.14 1.51
CA ASP A 125 -2.62 30.87 2.18
C ASP A 125 -2.67 29.73 3.21
N THR A 126 -3.88 29.33 3.64
CA THR A 126 -4.10 28.17 4.51
C THR A 126 -3.55 26.87 3.90
N LEU A 127 -3.43 26.81 2.57
CA LEU A 127 -2.94 25.64 1.84
C LEU A 127 -1.44 25.60 1.64
N LEU A 128 -0.69 26.65 2.00
CA LEU A 128 0.78 26.59 2.09
C LEU A 128 1.27 25.63 3.17
N ARG A 129 0.38 25.21 4.08
CA ARG A 129 0.61 24.18 5.11
C ARG A 129 0.11 22.79 4.69
N SER A 130 -0.44 22.66 3.48
CA SER A 130 -0.97 21.43 2.90
C SER A 130 0.10 20.72 2.07
N PRO A 131 0.06 19.38 1.89
CA PRO A 131 1.01 18.63 1.05
C PRO A 131 0.91 18.92 -0.47
N LEU A 132 0.26 20.01 -0.88
CA LEU A 132 0.11 20.40 -2.28
C LEU A 132 1.37 21.15 -2.74
N ASN A 133 1.83 20.89 -3.96
CA ASN A 133 2.93 21.64 -4.55
C ASN A 133 2.44 22.99 -5.06
N CYS A 134 2.56 24.04 -4.25
CA CYS A 134 2.19 25.41 -4.60
C CYS A 134 3.38 26.29 -5.03
N THR A 135 4.55 25.72 -5.36
CA THR A 135 5.71 26.52 -5.78
C THR A 135 5.40 27.24 -7.09
N SER A 136 6.11 28.34 -7.36
CA SER A 136 6.02 29.05 -8.64
C SER A 136 6.43 28.21 -9.85
N SER A 137 7.14 27.09 -9.63
CA SER A 137 7.51 26.08 -10.62
C SER A 137 6.54 24.90 -10.73
N SER A 138 5.42 24.95 -10.02
CA SER A 138 4.41 23.88 -10.05
C SER A 138 3.63 23.85 -11.37
N LEU A 139 3.10 22.66 -11.72
CA LEU A 139 2.32 22.47 -12.95
C LEU A 139 1.08 23.36 -13.01
N CYS A 140 0.52 23.71 -11.86
CA CYS A 140 -0.57 24.67 -11.73
C CYS A 140 -0.19 26.03 -12.31
N HIS A 141 0.98 26.55 -11.96
CA HIS A 141 1.48 27.83 -12.50
C HIS A 141 1.87 27.70 -13.98
N SER A 142 2.44 26.56 -14.39
CA SER A 142 2.68 26.29 -15.81
C SER A 142 1.38 26.32 -16.62
N TYR A 143 0.31 25.71 -16.10
CA TYR A 143 -1.01 25.68 -16.72
C TYR A 143 -1.63 27.07 -16.81
N VAL A 144 -1.66 27.83 -15.71
CA VAL A 144 -2.25 29.18 -15.69
C VAL A 144 -1.52 30.11 -16.66
N ASN A 145 -0.18 30.04 -16.72
CA ASN A 145 0.61 30.91 -17.59
C ASN A 145 0.65 30.46 -19.06
N GLY A 146 0.50 29.15 -19.32
CA GLY A 146 0.64 28.54 -20.64
C GLY A 146 -0.67 28.23 -21.34
N SER A 147 -1.80 28.28 -20.63
CA SER A 147 -3.12 28.02 -21.21
C SER A 147 -3.60 29.22 -22.03
N SER A 148 -4.07 28.96 -23.25
CA SER A 148 -4.77 29.96 -24.07
C SER A 148 -6.28 29.95 -23.85
N ASP A 149 -6.79 29.14 -22.91
CA ASP A 149 -8.20 29.05 -22.58
C ASP A 149 -8.66 30.32 -21.84
N ARG A 150 -9.61 31.03 -22.46
CA ARG A 150 -10.22 32.24 -21.88
C ARG A 150 -10.92 31.98 -20.55
N ALA A 151 -11.32 30.74 -20.26
CA ALA A 151 -11.92 30.35 -18.99
C ALA A 151 -10.91 30.33 -17.83
N VAL A 152 -9.61 30.19 -18.12
CA VAL A 152 -8.52 30.15 -17.12
C VAL A 152 -7.95 31.55 -16.85
N GLY A 153 -8.13 32.50 -17.77
CA GLY A 153 -7.64 33.88 -17.63
C GLY A 153 -7.95 34.57 -16.29
N PRO A 154 -9.17 34.44 -15.72
CA PRO A 154 -9.48 34.98 -14.38
C PRO A 154 -8.63 34.38 -13.24
N CYS A 155 -8.01 33.22 -13.43
CA CYS A 155 -7.13 32.57 -12.47
C CYS A 155 -5.70 33.12 -12.46
N GLU A 156 -5.27 33.85 -13.50
CA GLU A 156 -3.94 34.48 -13.54
C GLU A 156 -3.77 35.52 -12.42
N ALA A 157 -4.86 36.21 -12.06
CA ALA A 157 -4.88 37.22 -11.00
C ALA A 157 -5.05 36.61 -9.59
N ALA A 158 -5.22 35.29 -9.48
CA ALA A 158 -5.47 34.64 -8.20
C ALA A 158 -4.16 34.45 -7.40
N PRO A 159 -4.19 34.58 -6.06
CA PRO A 159 -2.97 34.72 -5.26
C PRO A 159 -2.17 33.42 -5.10
N LEU A 160 -2.79 32.24 -5.24
CA LEU A 160 -2.13 30.96 -5.01
C LEU A 160 -2.72 29.85 -5.89
N CYS A 161 -1.84 29.02 -6.46
CA CYS A 161 -2.16 27.88 -7.32
C CYS A 161 -1.32 26.68 -6.86
N CYS A 162 -1.93 25.49 -6.75
CA CYS A 162 -1.25 24.30 -6.22
C CYS A 162 -1.48 23.06 -7.09
N THR A 163 -0.48 22.20 -7.19
CA THR A 163 -0.55 20.91 -7.91
C THR A 163 -0.61 19.76 -6.92
N PHE A 164 -1.45 18.78 -7.21
CA PHE A 164 -1.57 17.55 -6.45
C PHE A 164 -1.71 16.35 -7.37
N ARG A 165 -0.90 15.33 -7.20
CA ARG A 165 -1.10 14.05 -7.89
C ARG A 165 -1.92 13.14 -6.98
N ALA A 166 -3.10 12.73 -7.44
CA ALA A 166 -3.91 11.79 -6.70
C ALA A 166 -3.14 10.47 -6.48
N GLY A 167 -3.40 9.76 -5.37
CA GLY A 167 -2.76 8.49 -5.03
C GLY A 167 -1.68 8.57 -3.96
N GLY A 168 -2.06 8.30 -2.71
CA GLY A 168 -1.12 8.21 -1.58
C GLY A 168 -1.66 8.67 -0.22
N SER A 169 -2.92 9.10 -0.13
CA SER A 169 -3.57 9.60 1.09
C SER A 169 -4.89 8.86 1.37
N SER A 170 -5.36 8.89 2.63
CA SER A 170 -6.68 8.41 3.07
C SER A 170 -7.87 9.20 2.49
N THR A 171 -7.61 10.19 1.63
CA THR A 171 -8.62 11.08 1.01
C THR A 171 -8.80 10.86 -0.50
N SER A 172 -8.32 9.75 -1.07
CA SER A 172 -8.35 9.47 -2.52
C SER A 172 -9.76 9.18 -3.09
N TYR A 173 -10.82 9.45 -2.34
CA TYR A 173 -12.22 9.35 -2.77
C TYR A 173 -12.87 10.73 -2.96
N MET A 174 -12.10 11.83 -2.90
CA MET A 174 -12.63 13.18 -2.99
C MET A 174 -11.64 14.19 -3.60
N ILE A 175 -12.18 15.14 -4.35
CA ILE A 175 -11.52 16.34 -4.84
C ILE A 175 -12.31 17.52 -4.30
N ARG A 176 -11.81 18.14 -3.22
CA ARG A 176 -12.56 19.17 -2.49
C ARG A 176 -12.24 20.57 -3.00
N VAL A 177 -13.29 21.36 -3.21
CA VAL A 177 -13.20 22.83 -3.35
C VAL A 177 -14.10 23.52 -2.34
N LYS A 178 -13.65 24.68 -1.83
CA LYS A 178 -14.35 25.53 -0.87
C LYS A 178 -13.67 26.89 -0.75
N ASP A 179 -14.40 27.91 -0.34
CA ASP A 179 -13.88 29.28 -0.21
C ASP A 179 -12.73 29.41 0.82
N SER A 180 -12.73 28.59 1.86
CA SER A 180 -11.66 28.56 2.88
C SER A 180 -10.42 27.76 2.45
N GLY A 181 -10.40 27.23 1.23
CA GLY A 181 -9.33 26.39 0.68
C GLY A 181 -8.97 26.85 -0.72
N CYS A 182 -9.32 26.07 -1.73
CA CYS A 182 -9.30 26.49 -3.13
C CYS A 182 -10.72 26.53 -3.67
N SER A 183 -11.07 27.59 -4.38
CA SER A 183 -12.40 27.76 -4.96
C SER A 183 -12.54 27.12 -6.35
N ALA A 184 -11.44 26.63 -6.93
CA ALA A 184 -11.47 25.96 -8.22
C ALA A 184 -10.47 24.80 -8.30
N TYR A 185 -10.73 23.86 -9.20
CA TYR A 185 -9.79 22.83 -9.60
C TYR A 185 -9.96 22.48 -11.08
N THR A 186 -8.94 21.86 -11.66
CA THR A 186 -9.04 21.08 -12.89
C THR A 186 -8.23 19.81 -12.71
N SER A 187 -8.41 18.82 -13.58
CA SER A 187 -7.64 17.58 -13.51
C SER A 187 -7.33 17.03 -14.88
N PHE A 188 -6.17 16.39 -14.99
CA PHE A 188 -5.64 15.78 -16.19
C PHE A 188 -5.26 14.33 -15.92
N VAL A 189 -5.81 13.40 -16.71
CA VAL A 189 -5.52 11.97 -16.61
C VAL A 189 -4.21 11.66 -17.34
N ASN A 190 -3.28 10.98 -16.66
CA ASN A 190 -1.97 10.58 -17.20
C ASN A 190 -1.14 11.76 -17.77
N LEU A 191 -1.21 12.92 -17.11
CA LEU A 191 -0.49 14.11 -17.54
C LEU A 191 1.03 13.87 -17.63
N ASP A 192 1.63 14.15 -18.79
CA ASP A 192 3.07 14.24 -18.98
C ASP A 192 3.53 15.70 -18.80
N PRO A 193 4.20 16.03 -17.68
CA PRO A 193 4.60 17.40 -17.37
C PRO A 193 5.75 17.92 -18.26
N VAL A 194 6.40 17.06 -19.05
CA VAL A 194 7.48 17.47 -19.97
C VAL A 194 6.91 18.14 -21.21
N LEU A 195 5.65 17.86 -21.55
CA LEU A 195 4.97 18.46 -22.69
C LEU A 195 4.53 19.90 -22.37
N PRO A 196 4.56 20.81 -23.38
CA PRO A 196 3.97 22.13 -23.24
C PRO A 196 2.44 22.04 -23.06
N VAL A 197 1.85 23.06 -22.42
CA VAL A 197 0.45 23.07 -21.97
C VAL A 197 -0.56 22.89 -23.10
N ASP A 198 -0.25 23.40 -24.29
CA ASP A 198 -1.06 23.23 -25.50
C ASP A 198 -1.14 21.78 -26.00
N ARG A 199 -0.27 20.89 -25.49
CA ARG A 199 -0.26 19.45 -25.78
C ARG A 199 -0.71 18.59 -24.60
N TRP A 200 -1.21 19.20 -23.53
CA TRP A 200 -1.79 18.46 -22.42
C TRP A 200 -3.12 17.82 -22.83
N PRO A 201 -3.52 16.70 -22.19
CA PRO A 201 -4.80 16.06 -22.49
C PRO A 201 -5.98 16.97 -22.11
N GLU A 202 -7.16 16.67 -22.63
CA GLU A 202 -8.38 17.33 -22.20
C GLU A 202 -8.66 17.09 -20.70
N PRO A 203 -9.27 18.05 -19.99
CA PRO A 203 -9.60 17.88 -18.58
C PRO A 203 -10.49 16.66 -18.31
N GLY A 204 -10.10 15.84 -17.35
CA GLY A 204 -10.78 14.61 -16.98
C GLY A 204 -10.34 14.11 -15.61
N VAL A 205 -11.27 13.46 -14.92
CA VAL A 205 -11.01 12.75 -13.66
C VAL A 205 -11.27 11.27 -13.88
N GLU A 206 -10.21 10.46 -13.84
CA GLU A 206 -10.30 9.02 -13.93
C GLU A 206 -10.70 8.42 -12.57
N ILE A 207 -11.78 7.66 -12.58
CA ILE A 207 -12.32 6.92 -11.44
C ILE A 207 -12.19 5.44 -11.78
N GLN A 208 -11.63 4.68 -10.84
CA GLN A 208 -11.55 3.22 -10.94
C GLN A 208 -12.65 2.59 -10.08
N TRP A 209 -13.22 1.50 -10.55
CA TRP A 209 -14.06 0.65 -9.73
C TRP A 209 -13.35 -0.65 -9.33
N VAL A 210 -13.75 -1.20 -8.19
CA VAL A 210 -13.21 -2.48 -7.68
C VAL A 210 -13.79 -3.63 -8.49
N ALA A 211 -13.00 -4.66 -8.80
CA ALA A 211 -13.49 -5.84 -9.51
C ALA A 211 -14.71 -6.48 -8.78
N PRO A 212 -15.85 -6.66 -9.46
CA PRO A 212 -17.03 -7.29 -8.87
C PRO A 212 -16.76 -8.78 -8.58
N ARG A 213 -17.29 -9.25 -7.44
CA ARG A 213 -17.36 -10.69 -7.15
C ARG A 213 -18.47 -11.33 -7.98
N GLU A 214 -18.54 -12.66 -7.93
CA GLU A 214 -19.63 -13.41 -8.51
C GLU A 214 -20.99 -12.95 -7.95
N PRO A 215 -22.05 -12.91 -8.76
CA PRO A 215 -23.33 -12.31 -8.38
C PRO A 215 -24.08 -13.13 -7.35
N VAL A 216 -24.95 -12.46 -6.60
CA VAL A 216 -25.81 -13.07 -5.59
C VAL A 216 -26.91 -13.89 -6.25
N CYS A 217 -27.19 -15.08 -5.72
CA CYS A 217 -28.27 -15.96 -6.19
C CYS A 217 -29.24 -16.28 -5.05
N GLY A 218 -30.53 -16.42 -5.38
CA GLY A 218 -31.53 -17.01 -4.47
C GLY A 218 -31.74 -18.50 -4.76
N THR A 219 -31.70 -18.87 -6.05
CA THR A 219 -31.91 -20.22 -6.57
C THR A 219 -30.88 -20.56 -7.65
N GLN A 220 -30.80 -21.83 -8.04
CA GLN A 220 -29.90 -22.25 -9.13
C GLN A 220 -30.23 -21.57 -10.47
N ALA A 221 -31.50 -21.25 -10.71
CA ALA A 221 -31.96 -20.59 -11.93
C ALA A 221 -31.32 -19.20 -12.14
N ASP A 222 -30.95 -18.52 -11.05
CA ASP A 222 -30.30 -17.20 -11.12
C ASP A 222 -28.87 -17.30 -11.72
N CYS A 223 -28.25 -18.48 -11.64
CA CYS A 223 -26.91 -18.76 -12.14
C CYS A 223 -26.91 -19.31 -13.57
N GLU A 224 -28.07 -19.63 -14.14
CA GLU A 224 -28.15 -20.22 -15.49
C GLU A 224 -27.87 -19.20 -16.62
N SER A 225 -27.74 -17.91 -16.27
CA SER A 225 -27.46 -16.82 -17.22
C SER A 225 -26.12 -16.93 -17.95
N ASP A 226 -25.20 -17.76 -17.45
CA ASP A 226 -23.92 -18.10 -18.09
C ASP A 226 -23.94 -19.40 -18.92
N GLY A 227 -25.13 -19.95 -19.15
CA GLY A 227 -25.30 -21.22 -19.85
C GLY A 227 -25.17 -22.45 -18.96
N GLY A 228 -25.33 -22.30 -17.64
CA GLY A 228 -25.24 -23.39 -16.67
C GLY A 228 -23.80 -23.75 -16.29
N LYS A 229 -22.93 -22.74 -16.27
CA LYS A 229 -21.49 -22.82 -15.96
C LYS A 229 -21.16 -22.41 -14.53
N SER A 230 -22.18 -22.05 -13.75
CA SER A 230 -22.04 -21.71 -12.34
C SER A 230 -23.12 -22.34 -11.47
N THR A 231 -22.75 -22.61 -10.23
CA THR A 231 -23.59 -23.24 -9.21
C THR A 231 -23.87 -22.27 -8.05
N CYS A 232 -25.14 -22.15 -7.66
CA CYS A 232 -25.57 -21.30 -6.56
C CYS A 232 -25.18 -21.92 -5.21
N GLY A 233 -24.13 -21.38 -4.58
CA GLY A 233 -23.58 -21.83 -3.30
C GLY A 233 -23.61 -20.76 -2.20
N PRO A 234 -23.45 -21.14 -0.91
CA PRO A 234 -23.33 -20.18 0.18
C PRO A 234 -22.04 -19.34 0.07
N ASP A 235 -22.12 -18.03 0.31
CA ASP A 235 -20.96 -17.15 0.34
C ASP A 235 -20.10 -17.43 1.59
N PRO A 236 -18.83 -17.84 1.45
CA PRO A 236 -17.97 -18.13 2.60
C PRO A 236 -17.63 -16.89 3.42
N ALA A 237 -17.81 -15.68 2.87
CA ALA A 237 -17.47 -14.42 3.54
C ALA A 237 -18.67 -13.77 4.27
N VAL A 238 -19.92 -14.08 3.87
CA VAL A 238 -21.11 -13.42 4.41
C VAL A 238 -22.19 -14.45 4.72
N ALA A 239 -22.44 -14.66 6.01
CA ALA A 239 -23.45 -15.61 6.47
C ALA A 239 -24.85 -15.23 5.94
N GLY A 240 -25.53 -16.20 5.32
CA GLY A 240 -26.90 -16.03 4.79
C GLY A 240 -26.97 -15.50 3.35
N VAL A 241 -25.85 -15.13 2.73
CA VAL A 241 -25.80 -14.75 1.31
C VAL A 241 -25.37 -15.97 0.49
N ARG A 242 -25.93 -16.12 -0.71
CA ARG A 242 -25.53 -17.14 -1.69
C ARG A 242 -25.09 -16.48 -2.99
N ARG A 243 -24.16 -17.08 -3.72
CA ARG A 243 -23.60 -16.56 -4.98
C ARG A 243 -23.43 -17.65 -6.02
N CYS A 244 -23.38 -17.26 -7.28
CA CYS A 244 -23.11 -18.13 -8.42
C CYS A 244 -21.62 -18.40 -8.55
N PHE A 245 -21.13 -19.52 -8.04
CA PHE A 245 -19.72 -19.87 -8.14
C PHE A 245 -19.44 -20.62 -9.44
N CYS A 246 -18.36 -20.26 -10.13
CA CYS A 246 -17.95 -20.96 -11.35
C CYS A 246 -17.68 -22.44 -11.07
N ASP A 247 -18.16 -23.30 -11.96
CA ASP A 247 -17.93 -24.73 -11.86
C ASP A 247 -16.45 -25.07 -12.11
N SER A 248 -16.02 -26.25 -11.65
CA SER A 248 -14.61 -26.66 -11.67
C SER A 248 -13.97 -26.53 -13.06
N GLY A 249 -12.89 -25.74 -13.15
CA GLY A 249 -12.14 -25.48 -14.38
C GLY A 249 -12.47 -24.14 -15.05
N LEU A 250 -13.47 -23.42 -14.54
CA LEU A 250 -13.86 -22.10 -15.00
C LEU A 250 -13.42 -21.01 -14.02
N VAL A 251 -13.17 -19.82 -14.53
CA VAL A 251 -12.78 -18.63 -13.77
C VAL A 251 -13.82 -17.54 -14.00
N TRP A 252 -14.14 -16.79 -12.94
CA TRP A 252 -15.02 -15.63 -13.04
C TRP A 252 -14.37 -14.51 -13.85
N ASP A 253 -14.99 -14.10 -14.95
CA ASP A 253 -14.61 -12.90 -15.69
C ASP A 253 -15.41 -11.70 -15.16
N PRO A 254 -14.79 -10.79 -14.40
CA PRO A 254 -15.47 -9.64 -13.79
C PRO A 254 -15.85 -8.55 -14.80
N VAL A 255 -15.41 -8.63 -16.05
CA VAL A 255 -15.75 -7.69 -17.13
C VAL A 255 -16.90 -8.23 -17.97
N ALA A 256 -16.87 -9.53 -18.28
CA ALA A 256 -17.95 -10.18 -19.00
C ALA A 256 -19.17 -10.47 -18.12
N GLY A 257 -18.95 -10.59 -16.80
CA GLY A 257 -19.95 -11.00 -15.81
C GLY A 257 -20.31 -12.47 -15.92
N LEU A 258 -19.38 -13.34 -16.33
CA LEU A 258 -19.65 -14.74 -16.67
C LEU A 258 -18.48 -15.65 -16.27
N CYS A 259 -18.76 -16.94 -16.08
CA CYS A 259 -17.72 -17.95 -15.91
C CYS A 259 -17.14 -18.37 -17.26
N VAL A 260 -15.84 -18.21 -17.43
CA VAL A 260 -15.11 -18.51 -18.67
C VAL A 260 -14.05 -19.58 -18.44
N ASP A 261 -13.78 -20.38 -19.47
CA ASP A 261 -12.65 -21.30 -19.46
C ASP A 261 -11.34 -20.50 -19.41
N ASP A 262 -10.36 -20.95 -18.62
CA ASP A 262 -9.04 -20.32 -18.46
C ASP A 262 -8.19 -20.32 -19.77
N SER A 263 -8.78 -20.75 -20.89
CA SER A 263 -8.21 -20.66 -22.23
C SER A 263 -8.63 -19.35 -22.91
N VAL A 264 -7.75 -18.34 -22.83
CA VAL A 264 -7.72 -17.08 -23.59
C VAL A 264 -8.60 -17.09 -24.85
N GLY A 265 -9.74 -16.42 -24.76
CA GLY A 265 -10.71 -16.26 -25.83
C GLY A 265 -10.24 -15.39 -27.00
N SER A 266 -10.81 -15.69 -28.16
CA SER A 266 -11.22 -14.71 -29.17
C SER A 266 -12.27 -15.41 -30.04
N ASP A 267 -13.52 -15.28 -29.67
CA ASP A 267 -14.63 -15.52 -30.59
C ASP A 267 -14.70 -14.35 -31.56
N ASP A 268 -14.96 -14.66 -32.83
CA ASP A 268 -15.79 -13.81 -33.66
C ASP A 268 -16.51 -14.70 -34.69
N ASN A 269 -17.80 -14.87 -34.47
CA ASN A 269 -18.75 -15.26 -35.51
C ASN A 269 -19.91 -14.27 -35.45
N ILE A 270 -20.00 -13.40 -36.45
CA ILE A 270 -21.28 -12.88 -36.92
C ILE A 270 -21.48 -13.39 -38.34
N ALA A 271 -22.67 -13.96 -38.54
CA ALA A 271 -23.11 -14.79 -39.63
C ALA A 271 -23.00 -14.18 -41.04
N LEU A 272 -22.75 -15.04 -42.03
CA LEU A 272 -23.56 -15.00 -43.25
C LEU A 272 -23.67 -16.38 -43.92
N ILE A 273 -24.92 -16.79 -44.09
CA ILE A 273 -25.42 -17.90 -44.88
C ILE A 273 -25.00 -17.75 -46.35
N ALA A 274 -24.40 -18.77 -46.97
CA ALA A 274 -24.74 -19.24 -48.33
C ALA A 274 -23.86 -20.46 -48.72
N GLY A 275 -24.49 -21.42 -49.37
CA GLY A 275 -23.99 -22.76 -49.66
C GLY A 275 -22.69 -22.91 -50.49
N LEU A 276 -22.03 -24.03 -50.20
CA LEU A 276 -21.33 -24.94 -51.13
C LEU A 276 -20.08 -24.41 -51.87
N THR A 277 -18.88 -24.64 -51.31
CA THR A 277 -17.69 -25.18 -52.01
C THR A 277 -16.65 -25.66 -50.97
N SER A 278 -16.67 -26.97 -50.68
CA SER A 278 -16.02 -27.61 -49.52
C SER A 278 -14.56 -28.02 -49.75
N GLY A 279 -13.70 -27.72 -48.76
CA GLY A 279 -12.49 -28.51 -48.45
C GLY A 279 -11.19 -27.70 -48.30
N ILE A 280 -10.80 -26.96 -49.34
CA ILE A 280 -9.45 -26.36 -49.39
C ILE A 280 -9.36 -25.08 -48.56
N GLY A 281 -10.43 -24.26 -48.56
CA GLY A 281 -10.47 -23.00 -47.80
C GLY A 281 -10.38 -23.21 -46.29
N ALA A 282 -11.11 -24.18 -45.75
CA ALA A 282 -11.12 -24.48 -44.31
C ALA A 282 -9.73 -24.95 -43.81
N SER A 283 -9.03 -25.74 -44.61
CA SER A 283 -7.68 -26.23 -44.31
C SER A 283 -6.65 -25.10 -44.23
N LEU A 284 -6.73 -24.15 -45.17
CA LEU A 284 -5.84 -22.99 -45.21
C LEU A 284 -6.10 -22.05 -44.02
N VAL A 285 -7.37 -21.82 -43.68
CA VAL A 285 -7.78 -20.99 -42.54
C VAL A 285 -7.29 -21.61 -41.22
N ALA A 286 -7.46 -22.91 -41.02
CA ALA A 286 -6.98 -23.61 -39.82
C ALA A 286 -5.44 -23.52 -39.69
N ALA A 287 -4.69 -23.71 -40.78
CA ALA A 287 -3.23 -23.58 -40.79
C ALA A 287 -2.80 -22.14 -40.45
N THR A 288 -3.48 -21.12 -40.99
CA THR A 288 -3.18 -19.72 -40.64
C THR A 288 -3.46 -19.40 -39.18
N ILE A 289 -4.56 -19.90 -38.59
CA ILE A 289 -4.86 -19.72 -37.16
C ILE A 289 -3.79 -20.40 -36.30
N ALA A 290 -3.39 -21.63 -36.62
CA ALA A 290 -2.31 -22.33 -35.90
C ALA A 290 -0.99 -21.56 -35.96
N ILE A 291 -0.63 -20.99 -37.12
CA ILE A 291 0.55 -20.14 -37.28
C ILE A 291 0.43 -18.85 -36.45
N LEU A 292 -0.75 -18.24 -36.38
CA LEU A 292 -0.98 -17.02 -35.59
C LEU A 292 -0.93 -17.29 -34.08
N LEU A 293 -1.52 -18.40 -33.60
CA LEU A 293 -1.44 -18.84 -32.21
C LEU A 293 0.01 -19.19 -31.82
N TYR A 294 0.72 -19.92 -32.68
CA TYR A 294 2.14 -20.20 -32.50
C TYR A 294 2.97 -18.91 -32.44
N LYS A 295 2.70 -17.95 -33.34
CA LYS A 295 3.35 -16.62 -33.31
C LYS A 295 2.97 -15.79 -32.08
N ARG A 296 1.74 -15.88 -31.56
CA ARG A 296 1.28 -15.17 -30.35
C ARG A 296 1.94 -15.77 -29.11
N HIS A 297 1.92 -17.09 -28.98
CA HIS A 297 2.58 -17.81 -27.89
C HIS A 297 4.09 -17.58 -27.90
N ARG A 298 4.71 -17.58 -29.08
CA ARG A 298 6.12 -17.25 -29.24
C ARG A 298 6.41 -15.80 -28.85
N ARG A 299 5.57 -14.83 -29.26
CA ARG A 299 5.70 -13.41 -28.85
C ARG A 299 5.55 -13.20 -27.35
N ILE A 300 4.61 -13.87 -26.68
CA ILE A 300 4.42 -13.78 -25.21
C ILE A 300 5.65 -14.36 -24.50
N LYS A 301 6.13 -15.53 -24.94
CA LYS A 301 7.33 -16.16 -24.38
C LYS A 301 8.58 -15.31 -24.60
N GLU A 302 8.72 -14.70 -25.78
CA GLU A 302 9.80 -13.76 -26.08
C GLU A 302 9.70 -12.47 -25.27
N ALA A 303 8.49 -11.94 -25.01
CA ALA A 303 8.26 -10.76 -24.17
C ALA A 303 8.58 -11.03 -22.69
N GLN A 304 8.17 -12.18 -22.15
CA GLN A 304 8.54 -12.62 -20.80
C GLN A 304 10.05 -12.83 -20.67
N ALA A 305 10.69 -13.44 -21.68
CA ALA A 305 12.14 -13.61 -21.70
C ALA A 305 12.87 -12.26 -21.77
N ARG A 306 12.36 -11.29 -22.53
CA ARG A 306 12.91 -9.92 -22.58
C ARG A 306 12.77 -9.21 -21.23
N LEU A 307 11.61 -9.25 -20.59
CA LEU A 307 11.39 -8.68 -19.25
C LEU A 307 12.29 -9.33 -18.20
N THR A 308 12.46 -10.65 -18.25
CA THR A 308 13.36 -11.39 -17.35
C THR A 308 14.80 -10.94 -17.57
N LYS A 309 15.22 -10.83 -18.84
CA LYS A 309 16.56 -10.36 -19.20
C LYS A 309 16.80 -8.90 -18.79
N GLU A 310 15.85 -8.00 -18.99
CA GLU A 310 15.92 -6.60 -18.53
C GLU A 310 16.04 -6.53 -17.00
N ARG A 311 15.30 -7.38 -16.27
CA ARG A 311 15.41 -7.46 -14.80
C ARG A 311 16.75 -8.05 -14.36
N GLU A 312 17.26 -9.07 -15.02
CA GLU A 312 18.61 -9.62 -14.79
C GLU A 312 19.70 -8.60 -15.11
N GLU A 313 19.53 -7.79 -16.16
CA GLU A 313 20.44 -6.69 -16.49
C GLU A 313 20.42 -5.61 -15.41
N ILE A 314 19.25 -5.27 -14.83
CA ILE A 314 19.15 -4.37 -13.66
C ILE A 314 19.85 -4.95 -12.43
N LEU A 315 19.71 -6.26 -12.18
CA LEU A 315 20.34 -6.95 -11.05
C LEU A 315 21.87 -7.03 -11.19
N ASN A 316 22.39 -7.04 -12.43
CA ASN A 316 23.81 -7.09 -12.74
C ASN A 316 24.44 -5.72 -13.04
N ALA A 317 23.63 -4.67 -13.19
CA ALA A 317 24.09 -3.30 -13.39
C ALA A 317 24.64 -2.75 -12.07
N ASN A 318 25.96 -2.87 -11.88
CA ASN A 318 26.86 -2.07 -11.02
C ASN A 318 27.94 -2.88 -10.27
N GLY A 319 28.50 -3.95 -10.86
CA GLY A 319 29.80 -4.51 -10.44
C GLY A 319 29.94 -4.99 -8.98
N GLY A 320 28.85 -4.99 -8.20
CA GLY A 320 28.77 -5.50 -6.84
C GLY A 320 28.48 -7.00 -6.80
N ARG A 321 28.35 -7.56 -5.59
CA ARG A 321 28.02 -8.97 -5.39
C ARG A 321 26.60 -9.22 -5.93
N ALA A 322 26.50 -9.87 -7.09
CA ALA A 322 25.22 -10.12 -7.75
C ALA A 322 24.29 -10.92 -6.83
N ALA A 323 23.06 -10.42 -6.63
CA ALA A 323 22.03 -11.15 -5.90
C ALA A 323 21.71 -12.46 -6.65
N LYS A 324 21.64 -13.59 -5.93
CA LYS A 324 21.29 -14.87 -6.55
C LYS A 324 19.87 -14.80 -7.12
N VAL A 325 19.71 -15.09 -8.40
CA VAL A 325 18.39 -15.21 -9.02
C VAL A 325 17.88 -16.63 -8.81
N PHE A 326 16.76 -16.76 -8.11
CA PHE A 326 16.04 -18.02 -7.92
C PHE A 326 14.92 -18.14 -8.95
N THR A 327 14.69 -19.35 -9.43
CA THR A 327 13.56 -19.66 -10.31
C THR A 327 12.27 -19.79 -9.51
N GLY A 328 11.13 -19.52 -10.14
CA GLY A 328 9.81 -19.69 -9.52
C GLY A 328 9.56 -21.14 -9.08
N LYS A 329 10.16 -22.12 -9.78
CA LYS A 329 10.09 -23.54 -9.43
C LYS A 329 10.86 -23.85 -8.15
N GLU A 330 12.06 -23.30 -7.99
CA GLU A 330 12.85 -23.45 -6.75
C GLU A 330 12.11 -22.84 -5.57
N ILE A 331 11.58 -21.62 -5.71
CA ILE A 331 10.84 -20.96 -4.63
C ILE A 331 9.59 -21.74 -4.25
N LYS A 332 8.76 -22.14 -5.22
CA LYS A 332 7.54 -22.93 -4.95
C LYS A 332 7.88 -24.24 -4.26
N ARG A 333 8.97 -24.90 -4.63
CA ARG A 333 9.42 -26.12 -3.94
C ARG A 333 9.88 -25.79 -2.51
N ALA A 334 10.70 -24.75 -2.37
CA ALA A 334 11.26 -24.34 -1.10
C ALA A 334 10.19 -23.96 -0.08
N THR A 335 9.06 -23.37 -0.52
CA THR A 335 7.93 -22.95 0.33
C THR A 335 6.78 -23.96 0.36
N ASN A 336 6.93 -25.15 -0.24
CA ASN A 336 5.85 -26.13 -0.40
C ASN A 336 4.56 -25.53 -1.00
N GLY A 337 4.71 -24.74 -2.06
CA GLY A 337 3.61 -24.05 -2.72
C GLY A 337 3.02 -22.92 -1.90
N PHE A 338 3.83 -22.23 -1.09
CA PHE A 338 3.39 -21.18 -0.15
C PHE A 338 2.35 -21.68 0.85
N ALA A 339 2.62 -22.86 1.43
CA ALA A 339 1.71 -23.48 2.38
C ALA A 339 1.53 -22.61 3.64
N ARG A 340 0.30 -22.55 4.16
CA ARG A 340 -0.07 -21.68 5.30
C ARG A 340 0.66 -22.04 6.60
N ASP A 341 1.02 -23.30 6.80
CA ASP A 341 1.81 -23.78 7.94
C ASP A 341 3.26 -23.27 7.92
N ARG A 342 3.71 -22.73 6.78
CA ARG A 342 5.02 -22.08 6.63
C ARG A 342 4.94 -20.57 6.74
N LEU A 343 3.76 -19.98 6.92
CA LEU A 343 3.62 -18.53 7.06
C LEU A 343 4.24 -18.07 8.40
N LEU A 344 5.30 -17.26 8.30
CA LEU A 344 5.97 -16.64 9.44
C LEU A 344 5.27 -15.35 9.87
N GLY A 345 4.71 -14.61 8.90
CA GLY A 345 3.99 -13.38 9.19
C GLY A 345 3.35 -12.77 7.94
N ALA A 346 2.31 -11.96 8.14
CA ALA A 346 1.64 -11.21 7.10
C ALA A 346 1.42 -9.77 7.55
N GLY A 347 1.79 -8.79 6.71
CA GLY A 347 1.72 -7.37 7.05
C GLY A 347 1.44 -6.47 5.84
N GLY A 348 1.72 -5.18 6.01
CA GLY A 348 1.56 -4.15 4.98
C GLY A 348 2.54 -4.27 3.80
N TYR A 349 3.66 -4.96 4.00
CA TYR A 349 4.72 -5.13 2.99
C TYR A 349 4.70 -6.49 2.29
N GLY A 350 3.80 -7.38 2.66
CA GLY A 350 3.78 -8.72 2.11
C GLY A 350 3.46 -9.82 3.09
N GLU A 351 3.64 -11.05 2.61
CA GLU A 351 3.62 -12.28 3.40
C GLU A 351 5.03 -12.87 3.41
N VAL A 352 5.45 -13.43 4.54
CA VAL A 352 6.77 -14.04 4.69
C VAL A 352 6.59 -15.51 5.03
N TYR A 353 7.22 -16.39 4.26
CA TYR A 353 7.13 -17.83 4.40
C TYR A 353 8.49 -18.43 4.77
N LYS A 354 8.50 -19.44 5.65
CA LYS A 354 9.67 -20.29 5.89
C LYS A 354 9.89 -21.20 4.69
N GLY A 355 11.11 -21.25 4.18
CA GLY A 355 11.51 -22.08 3.07
C GLY A 355 12.71 -22.95 3.38
N PHE A 356 12.88 -24.02 2.60
CA PHE A 356 14.05 -24.91 2.64
C PHE A 356 14.58 -25.06 1.21
N LEU A 357 15.79 -24.54 0.95
CA LEU A 357 16.46 -24.71 -0.34
C LEU A 357 16.92 -26.17 -0.54
N GLU A 358 17.29 -26.53 -1.77
CA GLU A 358 17.71 -27.91 -2.10
C GLU A 358 18.94 -28.39 -1.31
N ASP A 359 19.82 -27.46 -0.95
CA ASP A 359 21.01 -27.72 -0.12
C ASP A 359 20.70 -27.82 1.38
N GLY A 360 19.43 -27.69 1.78
CA GLY A 360 18.97 -27.71 3.17
C GLY A 360 19.00 -26.34 3.86
N THR A 361 19.47 -25.28 3.19
CA THR A 361 19.49 -23.93 3.78
C THR A 361 18.07 -23.46 4.08
N VAL A 362 17.85 -23.05 5.34
CA VAL A 362 16.58 -22.47 5.78
C VAL A 362 16.52 -21.00 5.40
N VAL A 363 15.43 -20.57 4.78
CA VAL A 363 15.27 -19.21 4.25
C VAL A 363 13.94 -18.59 4.66
N ALA A 364 13.89 -17.25 4.68
CA ALA A 364 12.65 -16.49 4.77
C ALA A 364 12.30 -15.92 3.38
N VAL A 365 11.14 -16.29 2.86
CA VAL A 365 10.67 -15.95 1.52
C VAL A 365 9.57 -14.90 1.64
N LYS A 366 9.89 -13.64 1.34
CA LYS A 366 8.96 -12.51 1.37
C LYS A 366 8.32 -12.33 -0.01
N ILE A 367 7.00 -12.45 -0.06
CA ILE A 367 6.18 -12.16 -1.23
C ILE A 367 5.65 -10.73 -1.06
N ALA A 368 6.05 -9.82 -1.94
CA ALA A 368 5.53 -8.46 -1.93
C ALA A 368 4.06 -8.46 -2.37
N LYS A 369 3.15 -7.95 -1.53
CA LYS A 369 1.73 -7.82 -1.91
C LYS A 369 1.60 -6.87 -3.11
N LEU A 370 1.00 -7.36 -4.20
CA LEU A 370 0.59 -6.53 -5.33
C LEU A 370 -0.68 -5.74 -4.95
N GLY A 371 -0.51 -4.64 -4.23
CA GLY A 371 -1.56 -3.66 -3.96
C GLY A 371 -1.02 -2.27 -4.25
N ASN A 372 -1.62 -1.59 -5.23
CA ASN A 372 -1.10 -0.34 -5.81
C ASN A 372 0.32 -0.48 -6.41
N THR A 373 0.64 0.38 -7.36
CA THR A 373 1.83 0.34 -8.24
C THR A 373 3.22 0.39 -7.57
N LYS A 374 3.31 0.23 -6.25
CA LYS A 374 4.56 0.30 -5.46
C LYS A 374 5.27 -1.04 -5.22
N GLY A 375 4.65 -2.18 -5.50
CA GLY A 375 5.21 -3.50 -5.18
C GLY A 375 6.56 -3.78 -5.88
N THR A 376 6.66 -3.47 -7.17
CA THR A 376 7.90 -3.68 -7.95
C THR A 376 8.99 -2.68 -7.56
N ASP A 377 8.66 -1.40 -7.34
CA ASP A 377 9.63 -0.38 -6.96
C ASP A 377 10.20 -0.59 -5.56
N GLN A 378 9.38 -1.04 -4.60
CA GLN A 378 9.85 -1.40 -3.26
C GLN A 378 10.82 -2.57 -3.31
N VAL A 379 10.52 -3.60 -4.11
CA VAL A 379 11.40 -4.76 -4.28
C VAL A 379 12.69 -4.37 -4.99
N LEU A 380 12.63 -3.62 -6.08
CA LEU A 380 13.82 -3.14 -6.79
C LEU A 380 14.67 -2.22 -5.90
N ASN A 381 14.02 -1.36 -5.10
CA ASN A 381 14.70 -0.50 -4.15
C ASN A 381 15.38 -1.31 -3.04
N GLU A 382 14.67 -2.27 -2.46
CA GLU A 382 15.20 -3.16 -1.42
C GLU A 382 16.37 -3.99 -1.95
N VAL A 383 16.25 -4.60 -3.13
CA VAL A 383 17.36 -5.32 -3.78
C VAL A 383 18.55 -4.39 -4.04
N ARG A 384 18.33 -3.20 -4.60
CA ARG A 384 19.38 -2.22 -4.88
C ARG A 384 20.14 -1.80 -3.62
N ILE A 385 19.43 -1.59 -2.51
CA ILE A 385 20.00 -1.23 -1.21
C ILE A 385 20.75 -2.42 -0.61
N LEU A 386 20.14 -3.61 -0.64
CA LEU A 386 20.71 -4.80 -0.02
C LEU A 386 21.98 -5.30 -0.75
N CYS A 387 22.12 -5.03 -2.05
CA CYS A 387 23.37 -5.25 -2.78
C CYS A 387 24.56 -4.43 -2.22
N GLN A 388 24.30 -3.35 -1.49
CA GLN A 388 25.33 -2.46 -0.94
C GLN A 388 25.69 -2.77 0.52
N VAL A 389 24.94 -3.68 1.18
CA VAL A 389 25.06 -3.90 2.63
C VAL A 389 25.45 -5.33 2.94
N ASN A 390 26.46 -5.48 3.81
CA ASN A 390 26.84 -6.77 4.37
C ASN A 390 27.37 -6.53 5.78
N HIS A 391 26.55 -6.80 6.78
CA HIS A 391 26.86 -6.53 8.18
C HIS A 391 26.22 -7.58 9.09
N LYS A 392 26.90 -7.96 10.19
CA LYS A 392 26.43 -9.01 11.11
C LYS A 392 25.07 -8.69 11.74
N SER A 393 24.79 -7.41 11.99
CA SER A 393 23.56 -6.93 12.63
C SER A 393 22.48 -6.46 11.64
N LEU A 394 22.60 -6.84 10.37
CA LEU A 394 21.59 -6.61 9.33
C LEU A 394 21.18 -7.96 8.72
N VAL A 395 19.90 -8.13 8.43
CA VAL A 395 19.41 -9.35 7.76
C VAL A 395 19.91 -9.41 6.33
N HIS A 396 20.55 -10.51 5.97
CA HIS A 396 21.14 -10.71 4.67
C HIS A 396 20.12 -11.16 3.61
N LEU A 397 20.09 -10.45 2.48
CA LEU A 397 19.40 -10.89 1.27
C LEU A 397 20.24 -11.93 0.54
N LEU A 398 19.74 -13.17 0.46
CA LEU A 398 20.38 -14.24 -0.28
C LEU A 398 20.12 -14.11 -1.78
N GLY A 399 18.97 -13.57 -2.17
CA GLY A 399 18.61 -13.38 -3.56
C GLY A 399 17.15 -13.01 -3.78
N CYS A 400 16.72 -13.06 -5.04
CA CYS A 400 15.35 -12.74 -5.43
C CYS A 400 14.84 -13.68 -6.54
N CYS A 401 13.52 -13.75 -6.68
CA CYS A 401 12.85 -14.40 -7.80
C CYS A 401 11.93 -13.39 -8.48
N VAL A 402 12.15 -13.18 -9.78
CA VAL A 402 11.40 -12.22 -10.61
C VAL A 402 10.57 -12.88 -11.71
N GLU A 403 10.55 -14.22 -11.78
CA GLU A 403 9.77 -15.01 -12.75
C GLU A 403 8.27 -15.07 -12.44
N LEU A 404 7.91 -14.96 -11.15
CA LEU A 404 6.54 -15.08 -10.67
C LEU A 404 5.80 -13.72 -10.76
N GLU A 405 4.47 -13.76 -10.72
CA GLU A 405 3.61 -12.56 -10.82
C GLU A 405 3.96 -11.48 -9.79
N GLN A 406 4.31 -11.90 -8.57
CA GLN A 406 4.79 -11.05 -7.51
C GLN A 406 6.31 -11.23 -7.36
N PRO A 407 7.10 -10.15 -7.28
CA PRO A 407 8.52 -10.27 -6.97
C PRO A 407 8.71 -10.87 -5.58
N ILE A 408 9.65 -11.79 -5.47
CA ILE A 408 9.93 -12.52 -4.24
C ILE A 408 11.37 -12.25 -3.80
N MET A 409 11.56 -12.00 -2.51
CA MET A 409 12.87 -11.83 -1.89
C MET A 409 13.16 -12.99 -0.95
N VAL A 410 14.39 -13.49 -1.00
CA VAL A 410 14.86 -14.64 -0.22
C VAL A 410 15.93 -14.16 0.74
N TYR A 411 15.65 -14.24 2.03
CA TYR A 411 16.55 -13.82 3.11
C TYR A 411 17.05 -15.04 3.88
N GLU A 412 18.12 -14.84 4.64
CA GLU A 412 18.46 -15.76 5.73
C GLU A 412 17.26 -15.88 6.69
N TYR A 413 16.99 -17.10 7.18
CA TYR A 413 15.99 -17.30 8.21
C TYR A 413 16.59 -17.04 9.60
N ILE A 414 15.87 -16.27 10.41
CA ILE A 414 16.27 -15.93 11.78
C ILE A 414 15.33 -16.63 12.76
N GLU A 415 15.89 -17.44 13.67
CA GLU A 415 15.12 -18.48 14.38
C GLU A 415 14.25 -17.97 15.53
N ASN A 416 14.72 -17.01 16.32
CA ASN A 416 14.06 -16.60 17.57
C ASN A 416 13.02 -15.49 17.37
N GLY A 417 12.56 -15.26 16.14
CA GLY A 417 11.49 -14.28 15.86
C GLY A 417 11.93 -12.82 16.06
N THR A 418 10.96 -11.96 16.38
CA THR A 418 11.14 -10.51 16.50
C THR A 418 11.37 -10.05 17.94
N LEU A 419 12.08 -8.94 18.13
CA LEU A 419 12.23 -8.30 19.44
C LEU A 419 10.86 -7.96 20.06
N LEU A 420 9.89 -7.52 19.25
CA LEU A 420 8.53 -7.24 19.69
C LEU A 420 7.90 -8.44 20.40
N GLU A 421 8.05 -9.64 19.84
CA GLU A 421 7.52 -10.88 20.44
C GLU A 421 8.19 -11.15 21.78
N HIS A 422 9.51 -11.00 21.89
CA HIS A 422 10.23 -11.21 23.16
C HIS A 422 9.83 -10.23 24.26
N LEU A 423 9.56 -8.95 23.90
CA LEU A 423 9.12 -7.94 24.85
C LEU A 423 7.66 -8.13 25.27
N GLN A 424 6.79 -8.60 24.37
CA GLN A 424 5.35 -8.74 24.61
C GLN A 424 4.91 -10.13 25.10
N ALA A 425 5.78 -11.14 25.08
CA ALA A 425 5.46 -12.55 25.35
C ALA A 425 5.05 -12.91 26.79
N ARG A 426 4.47 -11.99 27.58
CA ARG A 426 3.95 -12.29 28.93
C ARG A 426 2.85 -13.36 28.97
N LYS A 427 2.24 -13.78 27.84
CA LYS A 427 1.09 -14.72 27.88
C LYS A 427 0.94 -15.80 26.79
N ALA A 428 1.76 -15.91 25.75
CA ALA A 428 1.43 -16.85 24.65
C ALA A 428 2.55 -17.77 24.10
N GLY A 429 3.84 -17.47 24.29
CA GLY A 429 4.92 -18.13 23.52
C GLY A 429 5.96 -18.94 24.30
N GLY A 430 6.00 -18.88 25.63
CA GLY A 430 6.99 -19.62 26.43
C GLY A 430 8.45 -19.12 26.35
N TRP A 431 8.70 -17.97 25.71
CA TRP A 431 10.03 -17.35 25.67
C TRP A 431 10.47 -16.88 27.06
N LYS A 432 11.75 -17.06 27.39
CA LYS A 432 12.33 -16.51 28.62
C LYS A 432 12.43 -14.99 28.48
N HIS A 433 12.18 -14.28 29.57
CA HIS A 433 12.36 -12.83 29.61
C HIS A 433 13.81 -12.47 29.29
N LEU A 434 14.00 -11.46 28.43
CA LEU A 434 15.32 -10.90 28.14
C LEU A 434 15.87 -10.22 29.39
N SER A 435 17.03 -10.69 29.85
CA SER A 435 17.80 -10.06 30.93
C SER A 435 18.29 -8.67 30.54
N TRP A 436 18.69 -7.87 31.52
CA TRP A 436 19.19 -6.52 31.25
C TRP A 436 20.40 -6.51 30.30
N THR A 437 21.36 -7.42 30.51
CA THR A 437 22.53 -7.56 29.63
C THR A 437 22.13 -7.88 28.19
N GLN A 438 21.20 -8.81 27.99
CA GLN A 438 20.73 -9.15 26.64
C GLN A 438 20.03 -7.97 25.96
N ARG A 439 19.27 -7.14 26.71
CA ARG A 439 18.64 -5.94 26.15
C ARG A 439 19.67 -4.89 25.72
N LEU A 440 20.77 -4.74 26.47
CA LEU A 440 21.90 -3.88 26.09
C LEU A 440 22.63 -4.41 24.85
N GLU A 441 22.86 -5.73 24.76
CA GLU A 441 23.46 -6.37 23.57
C GLU A 441 22.57 -6.17 22.33
N ILE A 442 21.26 -6.35 22.46
CA ILE A 442 20.30 -6.10 21.37
C ILE A 442 20.29 -4.63 20.95
N ALA A 443 20.34 -3.70 21.91
CA ALA A 443 20.44 -2.27 21.63
C ALA A 443 21.73 -1.95 20.87
N HIS A 444 22.86 -2.52 21.31
CA HIS A 444 24.17 -2.35 20.70
C HIS A 444 24.19 -2.86 19.26
N ASP A 445 23.81 -4.12 19.03
CA ASP A 445 23.80 -4.72 17.70
C ASP A 445 22.91 -3.92 16.73
N THR A 446 21.73 -3.50 17.19
CA THR A 446 20.81 -2.68 16.39
C THR A 446 21.45 -1.33 16.05
N ALA A 447 22.06 -0.66 17.03
CA ALA A 447 22.72 0.62 16.83
C ALA A 447 23.91 0.51 15.87
N GLU A 448 24.71 -0.56 15.98
CA GLU A 448 25.85 -0.86 15.10
C GLU A 448 25.38 -1.07 13.65
N GLY A 449 24.29 -1.82 13.46
CA GLY A 449 23.68 -2.02 12.14
C GLY A 449 23.23 -0.70 11.50
N LEU A 450 22.57 0.17 12.26
CA LEU A 450 22.12 1.48 11.76
C LEU A 450 23.31 2.45 11.52
N ALA A 451 24.31 2.44 12.40
CA ALA A 451 25.53 3.23 12.21
C ALA A 451 26.28 2.81 10.94
N TYR A 452 26.33 1.51 10.65
CA TYR A 452 26.87 1.00 9.38
C TYR A 452 26.12 1.59 8.18
N LEU A 453 24.78 1.57 8.21
CA LEU A 453 23.95 2.12 7.13
C LEU A 453 24.17 3.63 6.92
N HIS A 454 24.30 4.40 7.99
CA HIS A 454 24.44 5.86 7.92
C HIS A 454 25.84 6.33 7.54
N PHE A 455 26.88 5.63 7.97
CA PHE A 455 28.26 6.14 7.89
C PHE A 455 29.20 5.26 7.06
N SER A 456 28.95 3.95 6.99
CA SER A 456 29.87 3.01 6.32
C SER A 456 29.38 2.60 4.92
N ALA A 457 28.07 2.57 4.71
CA ALA A 457 27.49 2.33 3.40
C ALA A 457 27.67 3.56 2.49
N VAL A 458 28.00 3.32 1.21
CA VAL A 458 28.22 4.38 0.22
C VAL A 458 27.33 4.12 -1.01
N PRO A 459 26.35 5.02 -1.29
CA PRO A 459 25.96 6.18 -0.47
C PRO A 459 25.28 5.78 0.86
N PRO A 460 25.17 6.70 1.84
CA PRO A 460 24.45 6.44 3.09
C PRO A 460 23.02 5.96 2.86
N ILE A 461 22.52 5.13 3.78
CA ILE A 461 21.23 4.46 3.65
C ILE A 461 20.38 4.80 4.87
N TYR A 462 19.20 5.39 4.65
CA TYR A 462 18.22 5.66 5.71
C TYR A 462 17.12 4.61 5.67
N HIS A 463 16.86 3.94 6.79
CA HIS A 463 15.98 2.78 6.89
C HIS A 463 14.49 3.15 6.87
N ARG A 464 14.09 4.21 7.60
CA ARG A 464 12.72 4.78 7.70
C ARG A 464 11.64 3.92 8.36
N ASP A 465 11.94 2.69 8.76
CA ASP A 465 10.97 1.80 9.42
C ASP A 465 11.64 0.97 10.53
N VAL A 466 12.50 1.62 11.31
CA VAL A 466 13.12 1.02 12.50
C VAL A 466 12.05 0.86 13.58
N LYS A 467 11.81 -0.38 13.99
CA LYS A 467 10.84 -0.76 15.03
C LYS A 467 11.16 -2.16 15.55
N SER A 468 10.67 -2.50 16.74
CA SER A 468 10.92 -3.81 17.36
C SER A 468 10.37 -5.02 16.58
N SER A 469 9.38 -4.84 15.71
CA SER A 469 8.93 -5.91 14.78
C SER A 469 9.83 -6.13 13.57
N ASN A 470 10.74 -5.18 13.28
CA ASN A 470 11.74 -5.27 12.22
C ASN A 470 13.15 -5.58 12.76
N ILE A 471 13.26 -5.91 14.05
CA ILE A 471 14.51 -6.37 14.68
C ILE A 471 14.32 -7.85 15.00
N LEU A 472 15.05 -8.71 14.32
CA LEU A 472 15.01 -10.16 14.50
C LEU A 472 16.15 -10.62 15.41
N LEU A 473 15.93 -11.72 16.14
CA LEU A 473 16.91 -12.29 17.06
C LEU A 473 17.43 -13.64 16.55
N ASP A 474 18.74 -13.76 16.38
CA ASP A 474 19.37 -15.03 15.97
C ASP A 474 19.38 -16.08 17.09
N GLU A 475 19.95 -17.26 16.82
CA GLU A 475 20.05 -18.37 17.78
C GLU A 475 20.68 -17.98 19.12
N LYS A 476 21.59 -16.99 19.10
CA LYS A 476 22.30 -16.48 20.28
C LYS A 476 21.65 -15.22 20.85
N LEU A 477 20.50 -14.81 20.31
CA LEU A 477 19.77 -13.58 20.62
C LEU A 477 20.51 -12.30 20.22
N ASN A 478 21.44 -12.38 19.27
CA ASN A 478 22.01 -11.17 18.65
C ASN A 478 20.96 -10.53 17.73
N ALA A 479 20.95 -9.21 17.67
CA ALA A 479 19.96 -8.48 16.89
C ALA A 479 20.37 -8.29 15.43
N LYS A 480 19.39 -8.47 14.54
CA LYS A 480 19.51 -8.17 13.11
C LYS A 480 18.36 -7.29 12.63
N VAL A 481 18.68 -6.13 12.05
CA VAL A 481 17.69 -5.21 11.47
C VAL A 481 17.23 -5.73 10.10
N ALA A 482 15.91 -5.78 9.92
CA ALA A 482 15.23 -6.34 8.76
C ALA A 482 14.31 -5.31 8.06
N ASP A 483 13.81 -5.69 6.88
CA ASP A 483 12.78 -4.96 6.10
C ASP A 483 13.21 -3.59 5.55
N PHE A 484 13.94 -3.60 4.43
CA PHE A 484 14.46 -2.40 3.77
C PHE A 484 13.50 -1.82 2.72
N GLY A 485 12.23 -2.23 2.74
CA GLY A 485 11.25 -1.87 1.71
C GLY A 485 10.96 -0.36 1.61
N LEU A 486 11.13 0.38 2.72
CA LEU A 486 11.01 1.84 2.73
C LEU A 486 12.34 2.58 2.54
N SER A 487 13.47 1.90 2.67
CA SER A 487 14.79 2.52 2.79
C SER A 487 15.15 3.42 1.60
N ARG A 488 16.03 4.39 1.81
CA ARG A 488 16.47 5.35 0.78
C ARG A 488 17.98 5.55 0.81
N LEU A 489 18.58 5.64 -0.37
CA LEU A 489 19.96 6.09 -0.53
C LEU A 489 20.00 7.62 -0.44
N ALA A 490 20.88 8.15 0.40
CA ALA A 490 21.19 9.57 0.46
C ALA A 490 21.95 10.02 -0.80
N GLN A 491 21.77 11.27 -1.17
CA GLN A 491 22.59 11.90 -2.21
C GLN A 491 23.70 12.67 -1.49
N THR A 492 24.94 12.48 -1.93
CA THR A 492 26.16 12.97 -1.25
C THR A 492 26.17 14.49 -1.04
N ASP A 493 25.44 15.25 -1.86
CA ASP A 493 25.44 16.72 -1.85
C ASP A 493 24.21 17.36 -1.18
N LEU A 494 23.29 16.56 -0.64
CA LEU A 494 22.06 17.06 0.00
C LEU A 494 22.09 16.83 1.50
N SER A 495 21.69 17.85 2.27
CA SER A 495 21.55 17.75 3.73
C SER A 495 20.37 16.89 4.17
N HIS A 496 19.42 16.62 3.27
CA HIS A 496 18.22 15.83 3.52
C HIS A 496 17.66 15.29 2.21
N ILE A 497 16.81 14.27 2.31
CA ILE A 497 16.01 13.74 1.20
C ILE A 497 14.59 14.26 1.34
N SER A 498 14.15 15.11 0.42
CA SER A 498 12.75 15.56 0.37
C SER A 498 11.85 14.44 -0.14
N THR A 499 11.04 13.84 0.74
CA THR A 499 10.18 12.71 0.39
C THR A 499 8.96 12.63 1.30
N CYS A 500 7.87 12.06 0.78
CA CYS A 500 6.64 11.85 1.56
C CYS A 500 6.95 11.07 2.84
N ALA A 501 6.37 11.51 3.96
CA ALA A 501 6.50 10.83 5.24
C ALA A 501 5.94 9.40 5.13
N GLN A 502 6.78 8.41 5.38
CA GLN A 502 6.40 7.00 5.48
C GLN A 502 7.14 6.38 6.66
N GLY A 503 6.50 5.43 7.32
CA GLY A 503 7.00 4.74 8.50
C GLY A 503 5.84 4.21 9.34
N THR A 504 6.16 3.61 10.48
CA THR A 504 5.15 3.07 11.40
C THR A 504 4.74 4.11 12.45
N LEU A 505 3.43 4.23 12.71
CA LEU A 505 2.89 5.10 13.76
C LEU A 505 3.51 4.74 15.13
N GLY A 506 3.94 5.76 15.88
CA GLY A 506 4.65 5.60 17.15
C GLY A 506 6.17 5.69 17.04
N TYR A 507 6.74 5.34 15.87
CA TYR A 507 8.18 5.42 15.60
C TYR A 507 8.55 6.59 14.68
N LEU A 508 7.56 7.12 13.95
CA LEU A 508 7.79 8.15 12.94
C LEU A 508 8.31 9.46 13.55
N ASP A 509 9.47 9.90 13.06
CA ASP A 509 10.09 11.18 13.42
C ASP A 509 9.13 12.36 13.16
N PRO A 510 8.77 13.15 14.19
CA PRO A 510 7.83 14.26 14.06
C PRO A 510 8.38 15.38 13.16
N GLU A 511 9.68 15.64 13.15
CA GLU A 511 10.28 16.68 12.30
C GLU A 511 10.24 16.25 10.83
N TYR A 512 10.58 14.99 10.56
CA TYR A 512 10.43 14.39 9.22
C TYR A 512 8.97 14.40 8.75
N TYR A 513 8.03 14.04 9.62
CA TYR A 513 6.60 14.06 9.30
C TYR A 513 6.10 15.47 8.95
N ARG A 514 6.53 16.49 9.70
CA ARG A 514 6.11 17.89 9.50
C ARG A 514 6.78 18.53 8.29
N ASN A 515 8.07 18.27 8.08
CA ASN A 515 8.90 19.01 7.11
C ASN A 515 9.13 18.23 5.80
N TYR A 516 8.78 16.93 5.75
CA TYR A 516 9.07 16.03 4.63
C TYR A 516 10.57 15.89 4.30
N GLN A 517 11.43 16.24 5.25
CA GLN A 517 12.88 16.18 5.13
C GLN A 517 13.41 14.96 5.87
N LEU A 518 13.75 13.91 5.13
CA LEU A 518 14.33 12.70 5.70
C LEU A 518 15.85 12.87 5.88
N THR A 519 16.35 12.50 7.06
CA THR A 519 17.77 12.45 7.39
C THR A 519 18.10 11.17 8.17
N ASP A 520 19.38 10.89 8.39
CA ASP A 520 19.87 9.87 9.34
C ASP A 520 19.20 9.99 10.72
N LYS A 521 18.98 11.24 11.17
CA LYS A 521 18.31 11.53 12.45
C LYS A 521 16.87 11.06 12.58
N SER A 522 16.21 10.70 11.48
CA SER A 522 14.87 10.12 11.52
C SER A 522 14.90 8.64 11.98
N ASP A 523 15.96 7.90 11.60
CA ASP A 523 16.20 6.56 12.13
C ASP A 523 16.64 6.63 13.59
N VAL A 524 17.43 7.65 13.97
CA VAL A 524 17.81 7.89 15.38
C VAL A 524 16.58 8.05 16.27
N TYR A 525 15.60 8.86 15.86
CA TYR A 525 14.35 9.02 16.59
C TYR A 525 13.61 7.68 16.75
N SER A 526 13.47 6.96 15.64
CA SER A 526 12.79 5.65 15.61
C SER A 526 13.50 4.64 16.54
N PHE A 527 14.83 4.64 16.55
CA PHE A 527 15.63 3.83 17.47
C PHE A 527 15.48 4.27 18.94
N GLY A 528 15.34 5.57 19.21
CA GLY A 528 15.01 6.07 20.55
C GLY A 528 13.72 5.45 21.11
N VAL A 529 12.70 5.27 20.27
CA VAL A 529 11.49 4.54 20.66
C VAL A 529 11.78 3.07 20.97
N VAL A 530 12.61 2.39 20.17
CA VAL A 530 13.04 1.01 20.43
C VAL A 530 13.79 0.89 21.76
N LEU A 531 14.65 1.85 22.11
CA LEU A 531 15.32 1.89 23.42
C LEU A 531 14.32 1.99 24.58
N LEU A 532 13.24 2.78 24.41
CA LEU A 532 12.17 2.84 25.39
C LEU A 532 11.39 1.52 25.48
N GLU A 533 11.14 0.84 24.36
CA GLU A 533 10.53 -0.50 24.38
C GLU A 533 11.42 -1.51 25.09
N LEU A 534 12.75 -1.47 24.87
CA LEU A 534 13.71 -2.30 25.59
C LEU A 534 13.75 -2.00 27.09
N LEU A 535 13.56 -0.74 27.52
CA LEU A 535 13.55 -0.39 28.95
C LEU A 535 12.24 -0.76 29.64
N THR A 536 11.12 -0.62 28.96
CA THR A 536 9.79 -0.64 29.59
C THR A 536 9.00 -1.92 29.28
N SER A 537 9.36 -2.64 28.22
CA SER A 537 8.58 -3.73 27.61
C SER A 537 7.16 -3.30 27.20
N GLN A 538 6.90 -2.00 27.04
CA GLN A 538 5.60 -1.49 26.65
C GLN A 538 5.52 -1.21 25.15
N LYS A 539 4.30 -1.11 24.62
CA LYS A 539 4.06 -0.85 23.19
C LYS A 539 4.33 0.61 22.85
N ALA A 540 4.90 0.86 21.66
CA ALA A 540 5.06 2.21 21.13
C ALA A 540 3.72 2.98 21.05
N ILE A 541 2.64 2.33 20.62
CA ILE A 541 1.26 2.86 20.64
C ILE A 541 0.38 1.94 21.49
N ASP A 542 -0.25 2.49 22.52
CA ASP A 542 -1.14 1.75 23.41
C ASP A 542 -2.40 2.56 23.74
N PHE A 543 -3.52 2.19 23.13
CA PHE A 543 -4.83 2.82 23.37
C PHE A 543 -5.45 2.47 24.72
N THR A 544 -4.81 1.60 25.52
CA THR A 544 -5.24 1.31 26.89
C THR A 544 -4.70 2.30 27.92
N ARG A 545 -3.70 3.12 27.54
CA ARG A 545 -3.21 4.24 28.35
C ARG A 545 -4.19 5.42 28.31
N GLU A 546 -3.95 6.39 29.18
CA GLU A 546 -4.67 7.67 29.13
C GLU A 546 -4.51 8.34 27.75
N PRO A 547 -5.49 9.14 27.29
CA PRO A 547 -5.50 9.72 25.95
C PRO A 547 -4.23 10.50 25.57
N ASP A 548 -3.62 11.20 26.54
CA ASP A 548 -2.40 11.98 26.34
C ASP A 548 -1.11 11.13 26.38
N ASP A 549 -1.21 9.87 26.80
CA ASP A 549 -0.08 8.95 27.01
C ASP A 549 -0.06 7.78 26.01
N VAL A 550 -0.94 7.79 24.99
CA VAL A 550 -1.03 6.71 23.98
C VAL A 550 0.31 6.41 23.33
N ASN A 551 1.12 7.45 23.06
CA ASN A 551 2.45 7.33 22.48
C ASN A 551 3.52 7.15 23.58
N LEU A 552 4.29 6.06 23.51
CA LEU A 552 5.32 5.72 24.50
C LEU A 552 6.40 6.79 24.65
N ALA A 553 6.81 7.44 23.55
CA ALA A 553 7.80 8.51 23.59
C ALA A 553 7.29 9.70 24.39
N VAL A 554 6.05 10.13 24.13
CA VAL A 554 5.38 11.24 24.84
C VAL A 554 5.20 10.90 26.33
N TYR A 555 4.68 9.70 26.61
CA TYR A 555 4.48 9.21 27.97
C TYR A 555 5.80 9.19 28.76
N THR A 556 6.87 8.63 28.19
CA THR A 556 8.16 8.51 28.90
C THR A 556 8.86 9.86 29.05
N GLN A 557 8.75 10.75 28.06
CA GLN A 557 9.23 12.14 28.17
C GLN A 557 8.56 12.86 29.35
N ARG A 558 7.24 12.71 29.52
CA ARG A 558 6.50 13.27 30.66
C ARG A 558 6.96 12.67 31.99
N MET A 559 7.05 11.34 32.07
CA MET A 559 7.52 10.64 33.27
C MET A 559 8.95 11.03 33.64
N MET A 560 9.80 11.32 32.65
CA MET A 560 11.13 11.84 32.89
C MET A 560 11.13 13.26 33.47
N ALA A 561 10.31 14.15 32.91
CA ALA A 561 10.18 15.53 33.40
C ALA A 561 9.69 15.58 34.86
N GLU A 562 8.95 14.55 35.29
CA GLU A 562 8.52 14.35 36.68
C GLU A 562 9.56 13.62 37.56
N GLU A 563 10.76 13.32 37.04
CA GLU A 563 11.82 12.51 37.71
C GLU A 563 11.39 11.07 38.07
N ARG A 564 10.42 10.53 37.32
CA ARG A 564 9.77 9.23 37.57
C ARG A 564 10.10 8.16 36.54
N LEU A 565 11.23 8.28 35.84
CA LEU A 565 11.68 7.29 34.85
C LEU A 565 11.74 5.86 35.43
N MET A 566 12.16 5.70 36.68
CA MET A 566 12.24 4.38 37.32
C MET A 566 10.88 3.69 37.47
N ASP A 567 9.78 4.43 37.48
CA ASP A 567 8.43 3.89 37.60
C ASP A 567 8.02 3.14 36.34
N VAL A 568 8.50 3.56 35.17
CA VAL A 568 8.12 2.99 33.87
C VAL A 568 8.99 1.83 33.41
N ILE A 569 10.19 1.69 33.98
CA ILE A 569 11.10 0.57 33.67
C ILE A 569 10.42 -0.76 34.01
N ASP A 570 10.62 -1.74 33.13
CA ASP A 570 10.08 -3.08 33.28
C ASP A 570 10.38 -3.64 34.68
N PRO A 571 9.35 -3.98 35.48
CA PRO A 571 9.53 -4.55 36.81
C PRO A 571 10.44 -5.79 36.82
N VAL A 572 10.41 -6.59 35.74
CA VAL A 572 11.26 -7.79 35.62
C VAL A 572 12.75 -7.44 35.57
N LEU A 573 13.10 -6.28 35.01
CA LEU A 573 14.47 -5.80 35.01
C LEU A 573 14.91 -5.29 36.39
N LYS A 574 13.99 -4.71 37.16
CA LYS A 574 14.29 -4.17 38.50
C LYS A 574 14.39 -5.26 39.57
N GLU A 575 13.71 -6.39 39.37
CA GLU A 575 13.72 -7.50 40.32
C GLU A 575 15.12 -8.12 40.42
N GLY A 576 15.77 -7.95 41.59
CA GLY A 576 17.12 -8.47 41.82
C GLY A 576 18.26 -7.65 41.20
N ALA A 577 17.95 -6.50 40.58
CA ALA A 577 18.96 -5.62 40.00
C ALA A 577 19.86 -4.97 41.06
N LYS A 578 21.15 -4.91 40.77
CA LYS A 578 22.12 -4.16 41.58
C LYS A 578 21.96 -2.66 41.35
N THR A 579 22.42 -1.84 42.29
CA THR A 579 22.43 -0.37 42.14
C THR A 579 23.06 0.09 40.83
N LEU A 580 24.18 -0.55 40.45
CA LEU A 580 24.86 -0.25 39.19
C LEU A 580 24.01 -0.54 37.96
N GLU A 581 23.23 -1.63 37.97
CA GLU A 581 22.33 -1.97 36.87
C GLU A 581 21.19 -0.95 36.77
N LEU A 582 20.62 -0.52 37.91
CA LEU A 582 19.60 0.54 37.93
C LEU A 582 20.14 1.85 37.37
N ASP A 583 21.39 2.21 37.68
CA ASP A 583 22.02 3.42 37.14
C ASP A 583 22.27 3.30 35.63
N THR A 584 22.65 2.12 35.14
CA THR A 584 22.77 1.88 33.69
C THR A 584 21.42 1.90 32.96
N MET A 585 20.33 1.46 33.60
CA MET A 585 18.98 1.58 33.04
C MET A 585 18.55 3.05 32.93
N LYS A 586 18.86 3.86 33.94
CA LYS A 586 18.64 5.32 33.87
C LYS A 586 19.46 5.94 32.74
N ALA A 587 20.75 5.59 32.63
CA ALA A 587 21.63 6.08 31.57
C ALA A 587 21.08 5.76 30.17
N LEU A 588 20.60 4.52 29.95
CA LEU A 588 19.97 4.16 28.67
C LEU A 588 18.68 4.96 28.42
N GLY A 589 17.91 5.26 29.48
CA GLY A 589 16.72 6.12 29.38
C GLY A 589 17.07 7.56 28.97
N PHE A 590 18.14 8.13 29.53
CA PHE A 590 18.64 9.44 29.11
C PHE A 590 19.09 9.43 27.64
N LEU A 591 19.81 8.39 27.21
CA LEU A 591 20.22 8.23 25.81
C LEU A 591 19.00 8.13 24.88
N ALA A 592 17.98 7.36 25.26
CA ALA A 592 16.74 7.24 24.51
C ALA A 592 16.05 8.60 24.34
N LEU A 593 16.02 9.43 25.38
CA LEU A 593 15.45 10.77 25.32
C LEU A 593 16.28 11.72 24.45
N GLY A 594 17.61 11.63 24.49
CA GLY A 594 18.48 12.35 23.55
C GLY A 594 18.18 11.99 22.09
N CYS A 595 17.89 10.72 21.82
CA CYS A 595 17.45 10.28 20.49
C CYS A 595 16.07 10.82 20.10
N LEU A 596 15.20 11.09 21.07
CA LEU A 596 13.81 11.54 20.90
C LEU A 596 13.64 13.08 20.94
N GLU A 597 14.74 13.83 20.96
CA GLU A 597 14.73 15.29 20.88
C GLU A 597 13.91 15.79 19.68
N GLU A 598 13.09 16.81 19.90
CA GLU A 598 12.18 17.32 18.85
C GLU A 598 12.97 17.90 17.68
N ARG A 599 14.09 18.56 17.95
CA ARG A 599 15.00 19.09 16.93
C ARG A 599 16.06 18.07 16.58
N ARG A 600 16.14 17.66 15.31
CA ARG A 600 17.10 16.68 14.80
C ARG A 600 18.57 17.02 15.05
N GLN A 601 18.91 18.31 15.18
CA GLN A 601 20.27 18.77 15.46
C GLN A 601 20.72 18.41 16.88
N ASN A 602 19.77 18.28 17.81
CA ASN A 602 20.06 17.91 19.20
C ASN A 602 20.18 16.39 19.39
N ARG A 603 19.69 15.60 18.44
CA ARG A 603 19.80 14.14 18.50
C ARG A 603 21.26 13.73 18.29
N PRO A 604 21.77 12.69 18.95
CA PRO A 604 23.07 12.11 18.61
C PRO A 604 23.05 11.50 17.20
N SER A 605 24.22 11.23 16.65
CA SER A 605 24.41 10.32 15.52
C SER A 605 24.34 8.87 15.98
N MET A 606 24.02 7.93 15.08
CA MET A 606 24.03 6.51 15.45
C MET A 606 25.42 6.01 15.90
N LYS A 607 26.51 6.65 15.47
CA LYS A 607 27.85 6.33 15.96
C LYS A 607 28.04 6.72 17.43
N GLU A 608 27.61 7.92 17.82
CA GLU A 608 27.63 8.37 19.22
C GLU A 608 26.69 7.49 20.08
N VAL A 609 25.56 7.07 19.54
CA VAL A 609 24.64 6.14 20.22
C VAL A 609 25.31 4.78 20.48
N VAL A 610 26.08 4.23 19.52
CA VAL A 610 26.85 2.99 19.73
C VAL A 610 27.87 3.19 20.85
N GLU A 611 28.67 4.25 20.80
CA GLU A 611 29.70 4.55 21.80
C GLU A 611 29.10 4.68 23.21
N GLU A 612 27.94 5.33 23.35
CA GLU A 612 27.26 5.47 24.64
C GLU A 612 26.70 4.14 25.14
N ILE A 613 26.11 3.30 24.27
CA ILE A 613 25.62 1.96 24.66
C ILE A 613 26.78 1.07 25.09
N GLU A 614 27.92 1.10 24.39
CA GLU A 614 29.13 0.35 24.76
C GLU A 614 29.64 0.77 26.14
N TYR A 615 29.65 2.09 26.40
CA TYR A 615 30.03 2.61 27.70
C TYR A 615 29.07 2.13 28.80
N ILE A 616 27.76 2.24 28.60
CA ILE A 616 26.73 1.75 29.54
C ILE A 616 26.89 0.24 29.80
N ALA A 617 27.12 -0.56 28.74
CA ALA A 617 27.31 -2.00 28.85
C ALA A 617 28.60 -2.37 29.61
N SER A 618 29.67 -1.60 29.42
CA SER A 618 30.94 -1.80 30.15
C SER A 618 30.78 -1.59 31.65
N ILE A 619 29.91 -0.65 32.06
CA ILE A 619 29.58 -0.40 33.46
C ILE A 619 28.73 -1.56 34.01
N ALA A 620 27.68 -1.97 33.28
CA ALA A 620 26.78 -3.05 33.72
C ALA A 620 27.52 -4.38 33.94
N THR A 621 28.59 -4.65 33.19
CA THR A 621 29.37 -5.89 33.23
C THR A 621 30.62 -5.82 34.11
N ALA A 622 30.95 -4.65 34.67
CA ALA A 622 32.13 -4.48 35.52
C ALA A 622 32.03 -5.34 36.79
N LYS A 623 33.01 -6.25 36.97
CA LYS A 623 33.17 -6.99 38.24
C LYS A 623 33.66 -6.02 39.32
N PRO A 624 33.15 -6.11 40.58
CA PRO A 624 33.69 -5.30 41.66
C PRO A 624 35.17 -5.60 41.83
N LYS A 625 36.01 -4.56 41.86
CA LYS A 625 37.42 -4.71 42.26
C LYS A 625 37.42 -5.30 43.67
N ALA A 626 37.98 -6.50 43.83
CA ALA A 626 38.31 -7.02 45.14
C ALA A 626 39.24 -6.00 45.79
N VAL A 627 38.76 -5.37 46.87
CA VAL A 627 39.61 -4.60 47.75
C VAL A 627 40.44 -5.63 48.50
N GLU A 628 41.68 -5.84 48.07
CA GLU A 628 42.68 -6.47 48.93
C GLU A 628 42.88 -5.51 50.12
N ILE A 629 42.34 -5.89 51.27
CA ILE A 629 42.54 -5.22 52.56
C ILE A 629 43.88 -5.65 53.13
#